data_AF-A0A820QX40-F1
#
_entry.id   AF-A0A820QX40-F1
#
_cell.length_a   1.000
_cell.length_b   1.000
_cell.length_c   1.000
_cell.angle_alpha   90.00
_cell.angle_beta   90.00
_cell.angle_gamma   90.00
#
_symmetry.space_group_name_H-M   'P 1'
#
loop_
_entity.id
_entity.type
_entity.pdbx_description
1 polymer ?
#
loop_
_entity_poly.entity_id
_entity_poly.type
_entity_poly.pdbx_seq_one_letter_code
_entity_poly.pdbx_strand_id
1 'polypeptide(L)' 'MSEIRILPLGAGQDVGRSCILITMGGKNIMLDCGLHMGFHDDRRFPDFSVICKDGPLTPYIHCVII' A
#
# COMPACT_ATOMS: atom_id res chain seq x y z
N MET A 1 -13.00 15.31 -14.92
CA MET A 1 -13.55 14.57 -13.77
C MET A 1 -12.40 14.23 -12.85
N SER A 2 -12.56 14.39 -11.53
CA SER A 2 -11.59 13.90 -10.56
C SER A 2 -11.68 12.38 -10.48
N GLU A 3 -10.72 11.66 -11.07
CA GLU A 3 -10.58 10.22 -10.93
C GLU A 3 -10.02 9.89 -9.54
N ILE A 4 -10.63 8.94 -8.86
CA ILE A 4 -10.10 8.32 -7.64
C ILE A 4 -9.78 6.88 -7.99
N ARG A 5 -8.53 6.48 -7.81
CA ARG A 5 -8.09 5.10 -7.95
C ARG A 5 -7.81 4.51 -6.58
N ILE A 6 -8.31 3.31 -6.34
CA ILE A 6 -8.09 2.55 -5.11
C ILE A 6 -7.40 1.25 -5.49
N LEU A 7 -6.23 1.00 -4.91
CA LEU A 7 -5.43 -0.19 -5.16
C LEU A 7 -5.09 -0.87 -3.81
N PRO A 8 -5.74 -1.99 -3.48
CA PRO A 8 -5.34 -2.82 -2.35
C PRO A 8 -3.97 -3.44 -2.60
N LEU A 9 -3.02 -3.21 -1.68
CA LEU A 9 -1.67 -3.82 -1.69
C LEU A 9 -1.58 -5.03 -0.75
N GLY A 10 -2.55 -5.14 0.17
CA GLY A 10 -2.75 -6.27 1.05
C GLY A 10 -4.12 -6.20 1.73
N ALA A 11 -4.47 -7.19 2.54
CA ALA A 11 -5.81 -7.41 3.12
C ALA A 11 -6.97 -7.55 2.09
N GLY A 12 -6.68 -7.65 0.80
CA GLY A 12 -7.68 -7.95 -0.23
C GLY A 12 -8.07 -9.43 -0.19
N GLN A 13 -9.16 -9.75 0.49
CA GLN A 13 -9.60 -11.14 0.76
C GLN A 13 -8.65 -11.94 1.67
N ASP A 14 -7.87 -11.24 2.51
CA ASP A 14 -6.88 -11.82 3.41
C ASP A 14 -6.88 -11.05 4.75
N VAL A 15 -6.46 -11.69 5.85
CA VAL A 15 -6.42 -11.07 7.18
C VAL A 15 -4.97 -10.74 7.55
N GLY A 16 -4.66 -9.44 7.62
CA GLY A 16 -3.31 -8.93 7.88
C GLY A 16 -2.76 -8.20 6.67
N ARG A 17 -1.56 -7.61 6.83
CA ARG A 17 -0.86 -6.81 5.80
C ARG A 17 -1.76 -5.74 5.14
N SER A 18 -2.67 -5.15 5.89
CA SER A 18 -3.58 -4.09 5.42
C SER A 18 -2.78 -2.91 4.88
N CYS A 19 -2.99 -2.60 3.61
CA CYS A 19 -2.40 -1.43 2.97
C CYS A 19 -3.19 -1.13 1.71
N ILE A 20 -3.69 0.10 1.59
CA ILE A 20 -4.46 0.56 0.43
C ILE A 20 -3.81 1.83 -0.10
N LEU A 21 -3.47 1.83 -1.39
CA LEU A 21 -3.00 3.01 -2.10
C LEU A 21 -4.17 3.72 -2.77
N ILE A 22 -4.40 4.97 -2.41
CA ILE A 22 -5.38 5.84 -3.03
C ILE A 22 -4.64 6.88 -3.86
N THR A 23 -4.98 6.96 -5.16
CA THR A 23 -4.48 8.03 -6.04
C THR A 23 -5.62 8.98 -6.38
N MET A 24 -5.49 10.23 -5.97
CA MET A 24 -6.43 11.30 -6.30
C MET A 24 -5.71 12.65 -6.39
N GLY A 25 -6.10 13.51 -7.34
CA GLY A 25 -5.52 14.86 -7.46
C GLY A 25 -4.00 14.88 -7.66
N GLY A 26 -3.43 13.86 -8.32
CA GLY A 26 -1.98 13.71 -8.48
C GLY A 26 -1.23 13.36 -7.20
N LYS A 27 -1.94 13.00 -6.13
CA LYS A 27 -1.39 12.57 -4.85
C LYS A 27 -1.67 11.10 -4.61
N ASN A 28 -0.71 10.45 -3.97
CA ASN A 28 -0.76 9.07 -3.53
C ASN A 28 -0.85 9.08 -2.01
N ILE A 29 -1.93 8.53 -1.48
CA ILE A 29 -2.24 8.43 -0.05
C ILE A 29 -2.21 6.95 0.29
N MET A 30 -1.40 6.56 1.27
CA MET A 30 -1.34 5.20 1.79
C MET A 30 -2.22 5.12 3.03
N LEU A 31 -3.21 4.23 3.02
CA LEU A 31 -3.98 3.88 4.20
C LEU A 31 -3.42 2.60 4.79
N ASP A 32 -2.95 2.71 6.03
CA ASP A 32 -2.32 1.64 6.81
C ASP A 32 -1.08 1.01 6.12
N CYS A 33 -0.29 0.29 6.90
CA CYS A 33 0.81 -0.53 6.42
C CYS A 33 1.04 -1.67 7.42
N GLY A 34 0.04 -2.53 7.53
CA GLY A 34 0.02 -3.64 8.46
C GLY A 34 1.01 -4.75 8.11
N LEU A 35 1.09 -5.71 9.03
CA LEU A 35 1.89 -6.94 8.90
C LEU A 35 0.95 -8.15 8.90
N HIS A 36 1.25 -9.19 8.13
CA HIS A 36 0.57 -10.47 8.21
C HIS A 36 1.34 -11.44 9.12
N MET A 37 0.80 -11.68 10.33
CA MET A 37 1.49 -12.43 11.40
C MET A 37 1.71 -13.92 11.08
N GLY A 38 0.96 -14.50 10.13
CA GLY A 38 1.12 -15.88 9.71
C GLY A 38 2.32 -16.15 8.77
N PHE A 39 3.04 -15.11 8.34
CA PHE A 39 4.22 -15.24 7.49
C PHE A 39 5.48 -14.74 8.22
N HIS A 40 6.58 -15.45 8.02
CA HIS A 40 7.89 -15.11 8.58
C HIS A 40 8.89 -14.62 7.51
N ASP A 41 8.48 -14.66 6.24
CA ASP A 41 9.22 -14.13 5.09
C ASP A 41 8.54 -12.85 4.56
N ASP A 42 9.01 -12.35 3.42
CA ASP A 42 8.57 -11.08 2.83
C ASP A 42 7.06 -11.03 2.49
N ARG A 43 6.37 -12.18 2.41
CA ARG A 43 4.92 -12.23 2.19
C ARG A 43 4.12 -11.60 3.34
N ARG A 44 4.77 -11.37 4.49
CA ARG A 44 4.17 -10.68 5.63
C ARG A 44 3.88 -9.21 5.36
N PHE A 45 4.49 -8.62 4.34
CA PHE A 45 4.33 -7.22 3.98
C PHE A 45 3.32 -7.03 2.83
N PRO A 46 2.77 -5.81 2.65
CA PRO A 46 2.04 -5.45 1.44
C PRO A 46 2.91 -5.58 0.17
N ASP A 47 2.27 -5.80 -0.98
CA ASP A 47 2.98 -5.84 -2.26
C ASP A 47 3.32 -4.42 -2.74
N PHE A 48 4.55 -3.98 -2.46
CA PHE A 48 5.04 -2.67 -2.87
C PHE A 48 5.59 -2.62 -4.29
N SER A 49 5.72 -3.77 -4.97
CA SER A 49 6.32 -3.84 -6.31
C SER A 49 5.53 -3.05 -7.36
N VAL A 50 4.23 -2.84 -7.10
CA VAL A 50 3.33 -2.02 -7.92
C VAL A 50 3.57 -0.51 -7.78
N ILE A 51 4.27 -0.06 -6.73
CA ILE A 51 4.66 1.33 -6.52
C ILE A 51 6.07 1.56 -7.06
N CYS A 52 7.01 0.71 -6.63
CA CYS A 52 8.41 0.82 -6.97
C CYS A 52 9.05 -0.57 -6.93
N LYS A 53 9.87 -0.89 -7.95
CA LYS A 53 10.57 -2.17 -8.00
C LYS A 53 11.68 -2.27 -6.96
N ASP A 54 12.43 -1.19 -6.75
CA ASP A 54 13.58 -1.14 -5.85
C ASP A 54 13.75 0.27 -5.27
N GLY A 55 14.13 0.35 -3.99
CA GLY A 55 14.43 1.61 -3.32
C GLY A 55 13.34 2.12 -2.37
N PRO A 56 13.50 3.34 -1.83
CA PRO A 56 12.59 3.88 -0.83
C PRO A 56 11.22 4.27 -1.42
N LEU A 57 10.15 4.05 -0.65
CA LEU A 57 8.78 4.40 -1.07
C LEU A 57 8.43 5.88 -0.87
N THR A 58 9.16 6.59 -0.01
CA THR A 58 8.91 8.00 0.35
C THR A 58 8.69 8.94 -0.83
N PRO A 59 9.45 8.86 -1.94
CA PRO A 59 9.23 9.76 -3.09
C PRO A 59 7.86 9.59 -3.77
N TYR A 60 7.20 8.44 -3.58
CA TYR A 60 5.95 8.09 -4.24
C TYR A 60 4.72 8.29 -3.35
N ILE A 61 4.89 8.42 -2.03
CA ILE A 61 3.80 8.51 -1.05
C ILE A 61 3.75 9.90 -0.45
N HIS A 62 2.60 10.57 -0.57
CA HIS A 62 2.42 11.95 -0.13
C HIS A 62 1.82 12.06 1.28
N CYS A 63 1.11 11.02 1.73
CA CYS A 63 0.49 10.97 3.04
C CYS A 63 0.32 9.50 3.44
N VAL A 64 0.52 9.21 4.73
CA VAL A 64 0.19 7.93 5.36
C VAL A 64 -0.85 8.20 6.44
N ILE A 65 -1.95 7.46 6.42
CA ILE A 65 -3.01 7.50 7.43
C ILE A 65 -3.03 6.14 8.12
N ILE A 66 -2.89 6.14 9.45
CA ILE A 66 -2.89 4.95 10.31
C ILE A 66 -4.11 5.00 11.22
#